data_AF-A0A3L7MSX9-F1
#
_entry.id   AF-A0A3L7MSX9-F1
#
_cell.length_a   1.000
_cell.length_b   1.000
_cell.length_c   1.000
_cell.angle_alpha   90.00
_cell.angle_beta   90.00
_cell.angle_gamma   90.00
#
_symmetry.space_group_name_H-M   'P 1'
#
loop_
_entity.id
_entity.type
_entity.pdbx_description
1 polymer ?
#
loop_
_entity_poly.entity_id
_entity_poly.type
_entity_poly.pdbx_seq_one_letter_code
_entity_poly.pdbx_strand_id
1 'polypeptide(L)'
;MNLGKKIFLLGWFIFLIACLGYYVSHTDDFTPKHITDFVRRFEGHLLLAYFVISFLRGFTLMPSTPFVIAGVLLFPENKIIVLLISLGGILFSATLIYFLSEFLGFDSYFEKMAPEKMVSITTKINSPWGFLFVVLWSFFPLAPTDLVCYLAGTVRMNFLRFILAVALGELIICLFYTYSIGSLNLLQG
;
A
#
# COMPACT_ATOMS: atom_id res chain seq x y z
N MET A 1 9.30 -13.82 21.00
CA MET A 1 8.08 -13.21 20.41
C MET A 1 7.05 -13.06 21.53
N ASN A 2 6.60 -11.83 21.83
CA ASN A 2 5.72 -11.56 22.97
C ASN A 2 4.38 -12.31 22.87
N LEU A 3 3.84 -12.77 24.00
CA LEU A 3 2.60 -13.56 24.08
C LEU A 3 1.41 -12.87 23.39
N GLY A 4 1.29 -11.54 23.56
CA GLY A 4 0.27 -10.74 22.87
C GLY A 4 0.41 -10.74 21.34
N LYS A 5 1.63 -10.76 20.81
CA LYS A 5 1.88 -10.86 19.36
C LYS A 5 1.46 -12.23 18.82
N LYS A 6 1.66 -13.31 19.59
CA LYS A 6 1.17 -14.66 19.24
C LYS A 6 -0.36 -14.71 19.21
N ILE A 7 -1.03 -14.16 20.22
CA ILE A 7 -2.50 -14.15 20.29
C ILE A 7 -3.09 -13.33 19.14
N PHE A 8 -2.52 -12.16 18.85
CA PHE A 8 -2.93 -11.33 17.72
C PHE A 8 -2.74 -12.06 16.38
N LEU A 9 -1.57 -12.66 16.14
CA LEU A 9 -1.29 -13.42 14.93
C LEU A 9 -2.22 -14.64 14.78
N LEU A 10 -2.51 -15.34 15.88
CA LEU A 10 -3.44 -16.48 15.88
C LEU A 10 -4.87 -16.02 15.54
N GLY A 11 -5.34 -14.94 16.17
CA GLY A 11 -6.65 -14.35 15.86
C GLY A 11 -6.75 -13.89 14.42
N TRP A 12 -5.70 -13.24 13.89
CA TRP A 12 -5.62 -12.84 12.49
C TRP A 12 -5.62 -14.04 11.53
N PHE A 13 -4.90 -15.11 11.87
CA PHE A 13 -4.85 -16.32 11.05
C PHE A 13 -6.20 -17.06 11.05
N ILE A 14 -6.87 -17.14 12.20
CA ILE A 14 -8.22 -17.68 12.32
C ILE A 14 -9.21 -16.86 11.50
N PHE A 15 -9.12 -15.53 11.56
CA PHE A 15 -9.94 -14.63 10.76
C PHE A 15 -9.74 -14.85 9.26
N LEU A 16 -8.49 -14.98 8.79
CA LEU A 16 -8.21 -15.29 7.39
C LEU A 16 -8.78 -16.65 6.96
N ILE A 17 -8.63 -17.68 7.79
CA ILE A 17 -9.20 -19.01 7.52
C ILE A 17 -10.73 -18.93 7.47
N ALA A 18 -11.36 -18.16 8.35
CA ALA A 18 -12.81 -17.97 8.35
C ALA A 18 -13.28 -17.22 7.08
N CYS A 19 -12.59 -16.16 6.67
CA CYS A 19 -12.87 -15.47 5.41
C CYS A 19 -12.71 -16.40 4.19
N LEU A 20 -11.65 -17.22 4.18
CA LEU A 20 -11.39 -18.16 3.09
C LEU A 20 -12.44 -19.28 3.07
N GLY A 21 -12.80 -19.83 4.23
CA GLY A 21 -13.87 -20.81 4.36
C GLY A 21 -15.23 -20.25 3.92
N TYR A 22 -15.52 -18.99 4.26
CA TYR A 22 -16.71 -18.30 3.80
C TYR A 22 -16.73 -18.15 2.27
N TYR A 23 -15.62 -17.70 1.68
CA TYR A 23 -15.46 -17.57 0.24
C TYR A 23 -15.70 -18.89 -0.51
N VAL A 24 -15.08 -19.99 -0.04
CA VAL A 24 -15.26 -21.32 -0.66
C VAL A 24 -16.68 -21.85 -0.47
N SER A 25 -17.34 -21.51 0.64
CA SER A 25 -18.72 -21.96 0.90
C SER A 25 -19.77 -21.18 0.12
N HIS A 26 -19.45 -19.94 -0.32
CA HIS A 26 -20.38 -19.04 -1.03
C HIS A 26 -19.82 -18.62 -2.38
N THR A 27 -19.15 -19.53 -3.09
CA THR A 27 -18.53 -19.23 -4.40
C THR A 27 -19.53 -18.65 -5.40
N ASP A 28 -20.81 -19.03 -5.30
CA ASP A 28 -21.91 -18.54 -6.16
C ASP A 28 -22.23 -17.05 -5.94
N ASP A 29 -22.06 -16.53 -4.72
CA ASP A 29 -22.28 -15.12 -4.38
C ASP A 29 -21.16 -14.21 -4.92
N PHE A 30 -19.97 -14.77 -5.20
CA PHE A 30 -18.82 -14.06 -5.78
C PHE A 30 -18.74 -14.22 -7.31
N THR A 31 -19.86 -14.56 -7.96
CA THR A 31 -19.92 -14.58 -9.43
C THR A 31 -19.81 -13.17 -10.02
N PRO A 32 -19.27 -13.01 -11.25
CA PRO A 32 -19.11 -11.71 -11.89
C PRO A 32 -20.42 -10.89 -11.95
N LYS A 33 -21.57 -11.56 -12.14
CA LYS A 33 -22.89 -10.91 -12.13
C LYS A 33 -23.24 -10.33 -10.76
N HIS A 34 -23.12 -11.11 -9.69
CA HIS A 34 -23.42 -10.66 -8.33
C HIS A 34 -22.48 -9.54 -7.87
N ILE A 35 -21.19 -9.62 -8.23
CA ILE A 35 -20.23 -8.54 -7.99
C ILE A 35 -20.65 -7.28 -8.76
N THR A 36 -21.02 -7.41 -10.04
CA THR A 36 -21.45 -6.27 -10.85
C THR A 36 -22.74 -5.64 -10.31
N ASP A 37 -23.71 -6.43 -9.87
CA ASP A 37 -24.96 -5.92 -9.30
C ASP A 37 -24.77 -5.30 -7.92
N PHE A 38 -23.91 -5.88 -7.08
CA PHE A 38 -23.48 -5.28 -5.81
C PHE A 38 -22.77 -3.94 -6.06
N VAL A 39 -21.84 -3.91 -7.03
CA VAL A 39 -21.11 -2.72 -7.41
C VAL A 39 -22.08 -1.65 -7.90
N ARG A 40 -22.98 -1.97 -8.83
CA ARG A 40 -24.01 -1.05 -9.36
C ARG A 40 -24.90 -0.47 -8.27
N ARG A 41 -25.31 -1.28 -7.29
CA ARG A 41 -26.14 -0.82 -6.17
C ARG A 41 -25.44 0.23 -5.30
N PHE A 42 -24.11 0.21 -5.25
CA PHE A 42 -23.29 1.11 -4.44
C PHE A 42 -22.39 2.03 -5.28
N GLU A 43 -22.60 2.15 -6.59
CA GLU A 43 -21.73 2.90 -7.52
C GLU A 43 -21.40 4.30 -7.01
N GLY A 44 -22.39 5.02 -6.47
CA GLY A 44 -22.20 6.36 -5.90
C GLY A 44 -21.35 6.41 -4.62
N HIS A 45 -21.25 5.32 -3.87
CA HIS A 45 -20.51 5.23 -2.59
C HIS A 45 -19.19 4.48 -2.73
N LEU A 46 -19.01 3.70 -3.79
CA LEU A 46 -17.81 2.90 -4.03
C LEU A 46 -16.55 3.75 -4.17
N LEU A 47 -16.63 4.89 -4.84
CA LEU A 47 -15.51 5.82 -4.98
C LEU A 47 -15.10 6.40 -3.63
N LEU A 48 -16.09 6.73 -2.78
CA LEU A 48 -15.84 7.19 -1.42
C LEU A 48 -15.21 6.06 -0.56
N ALA A 49 -15.72 4.84 -0.65
CA ALA A 49 -15.16 3.70 0.06
C ALA A 49 -13.72 3.43 -0.38
N TYR A 50 -13.45 3.47 -1.69
CA TYR A 50 -12.12 3.34 -2.26
C TYR A 50 -11.17 4.45 -1.76
N PHE A 51 -11.64 5.69 -1.73
CA PHE A 51 -10.89 6.82 -1.17
C PHE A 51 -10.56 6.58 0.31
N VAL A 52 -11.56 6.28 1.13
CA VAL A 52 -11.39 6.07 2.57
C VAL A 52 -10.41 4.92 2.83
N ILE A 53 -10.58 3.78 2.18
CA ILE A 53 -9.71 2.61 2.34
C ILE A 53 -8.27 2.94 1.89
N SER A 54 -8.12 3.65 0.76
CA SER A 54 -6.80 4.04 0.24
C SER A 54 -6.02 4.94 1.19
N PHE A 55 -6.72 5.78 1.97
CA PHE A 55 -6.12 6.67 2.96
C PHE A 55 -5.96 6.02 4.34
N LEU A 56 -6.90 5.15 4.74
CA LEU A 56 -6.81 4.39 5.99
C LEU A 56 -5.71 3.34 6.00
N ARG A 57 -5.34 2.82 4.82
CA ARG A 57 -4.23 1.89 4.63
C ARG A 57 -2.94 2.32 5.35
N GLY A 58 -2.62 3.62 5.37
CA GLY A 58 -1.41 4.14 6.03
C GLY A 58 -1.32 3.84 7.52
N PHE A 59 -2.45 3.64 8.19
CA PHE A 59 -2.50 3.21 9.59
C PHE A 59 -2.24 1.71 9.76
N THR A 60 -2.43 0.92 8.70
CA THR A 60 -2.31 -0.54 8.72
C THR A 60 -1.01 -1.07 8.13
N LEU A 61 -0.17 -0.19 7.55
CA LEU A 61 1.07 -0.55 6.83
C LEU A 61 0.82 -1.62 5.75
N MET A 62 -0.35 -1.55 5.12
CA MET A 62 -0.71 -2.46 4.04
C MET A 62 -0.08 -1.99 2.73
N PRO A 63 0.50 -2.90 1.92
CA PRO A 63 1.08 -2.57 0.62
C PRO A 63 0.10 -1.79 -0.26
N SER A 64 0.59 -0.85 -1.07
CA SER A 64 -0.26 0.01 -1.89
C SER A 64 -0.84 -0.72 -3.11
N THR A 65 -0.05 -1.61 -3.71
CA THR A 65 -0.31 -2.31 -4.97
C THR A 65 -1.69 -2.99 -5.06
N PRO A 66 -2.16 -3.77 -4.07
CA PRO A 66 -3.47 -4.43 -4.15
C PRO A 66 -4.62 -3.43 -4.31
N PHE A 67 -4.52 -2.26 -3.68
CA PHE A 67 -5.55 -1.23 -3.75
C PHE A 67 -5.52 -0.49 -5.08
N VAL A 68 -4.35 -0.24 -5.66
CA VAL A 68 -4.24 0.35 -7.01
C VAL A 68 -4.91 -0.58 -8.02
N ILE A 69 -4.59 -1.88 -7.97
CA ILE A 69 -5.20 -2.89 -8.84
C ILE A 69 -6.72 -2.92 -8.65
N ALA A 70 -7.20 -2.96 -7.40
CA ALA A 70 -8.63 -2.94 -7.10
C ALA A 70 -9.31 -1.69 -7.68
N GLY A 71 -8.69 -0.51 -7.56
CA GLY A 71 -9.22 0.72 -8.14
C GLY A 71 -9.34 0.66 -9.67
N VAL A 72 -8.34 0.10 -10.35
CA VAL A 72 -8.36 -0.06 -11.82
C VAL A 72 -9.45 -1.03 -12.27
N LEU A 73 -9.67 -2.10 -11.52
CA LEU A 73 -10.71 -3.09 -11.81
C LEU A 73 -12.12 -2.54 -11.54
N LEU A 74 -12.30 -1.77 -10.48
CA LEU A 74 -13.59 -1.20 -10.09
C LEU A 74 -13.98 0.03 -10.91
N PHE A 75 -13.01 0.82 -11.38
CA PHE A 75 -13.24 2.06 -12.11
C PHE A 75 -12.41 2.15 -13.40
N PRO A 76 -12.60 1.23 -14.36
CA PRO A 76 -11.79 1.15 -15.57
C PRO A 76 -11.91 2.39 -16.48
N GLU A 77 -13.06 3.05 -16.47
CA GLU A 77 -13.34 4.30 -17.22
C GLU A 77 -12.67 5.53 -16.56
N ASN A 78 -12.45 5.50 -15.24
CA ASN A 78 -12.01 6.65 -14.45
C ASN A 78 -10.55 6.53 -13.98
N LYS A 79 -9.67 6.15 -14.89
CA LYS A 79 -8.22 5.91 -14.67
C LYS A 79 -7.52 7.05 -13.92
N ILE A 80 -7.82 8.30 -14.29
CA ILE A 80 -7.20 9.48 -13.67
C ILE A 80 -7.63 9.62 -12.21
N ILE A 81 -8.91 9.37 -11.90
CA ILE A 81 -9.41 9.45 -10.52
C ILE A 81 -8.78 8.35 -9.66
N VAL A 82 -8.68 7.13 -10.19
CA VAL A 82 -8.00 6.02 -9.51
C VAL A 82 -6.54 6.36 -9.21
N LEU A 83 -5.83 6.93 -10.19
CA LEU A 83 -4.45 7.38 -10.04
C LEU A 83 -4.32 8.45 -8.94
N LEU A 84 -5.17 9.47 -8.95
CA LEU A 84 -5.15 10.56 -7.98
C LEU A 84 -5.46 10.07 -6.56
N ILE A 85 -6.48 9.23 -6.39
CA ILE A 85 -6.83 8.66 -5.08
C ILE A 85 -5.73 7.73 -4.59
N SER A 86 -5.18 6.88 -5.46
CA SER A 86 -4.07 5.98 -5.13
C SER A 86 -2.86 6.76 -4.66
N LEU A 87 -2.38 7.70 -5.49
CA LEU A 87 -1.20 8.49 -5.22
C LEU A 87 -1.41 9.36 -3.98
N GLY A 88 -2.57 10.00 -3.86
CA GLY A 88 -2.93 10.79 -2.67
C GLY A 88 -2.90 9.95 -1.40
N GLY A 89 -3.49 8.75 -1.42
CA GLY A 89 -3.49 7.83 -0.28
C GLY A 89 -2.09 7.32 0.07
N ILE A 90 -1.25 7.05 -0.94
CA ILE A 90 0.15 6.63 -0.73
C ILE A 90 0.96 7.77 -0.12
N LEU A 91 0.86 8.98 -0.64
CA LEU A 91 1.60 10.14 -0.12
C LEU A 91 1.12 10.53 1.28
N PHE A 92 -0.18 10.44 1.54
CA PHE A 92 -0.75 10.62 2.87
C PHE A 92 -0.19 9.58 3.85
N SER A 93 -0.18 8.31 3.45
CA SER A 93 0.38 7.21 4.25
C SER A 93 1.89 7.41 4.50
N ALA A 94 2.66 7.73 3.47
CA ALA A 94 4.09 8.00 3.56
C ALA A 94 4.40 9.15 4.52
N THR A 95 3.60 10.23 4.44
CA THR A 95 3.69 11.38 5.34
C THR A 95 3.40 10.98 6.78
N LEU A 96 2.31 10.24 7.00
CA LEU A 96 1.94 9.76 8.33
C LEU A 96 3.04 8.88 8.92
N ILE A 97 3.50 7.87 8.19
CA ILE A 97 4.53 6.92 8.64
C ILE A 97 5.86 7.65 8.91
N TYR A 98 6.25 8.59 8.05
CA TYR A 98 7.47 9.38 8.23
C TYR A 98 7.45 10.17 9.54
N PHE A 99 6.33 10.81 9.88
CA PHE A 99 6.25 11.59 11.12
C PHE A 99 6.00 10.73 12.36
N LEU A 100 5.29 9.61 12.21
CA LEU A 100 5.02 8.67 13.30
C LEU A 100 6.17 7.67 13.51
N SER A 101 7.24 7.70 12.74
CA SER A 101 8.32 6.70 12.82
C SER A 101 8.90 6.59 14.24
N GLU A 102 9.09 7.73 14.93
CA GLU A 102 9.58 7.75 16.31
C GLU A 102 8.57 7.17 17.31
N PHE A 103 7.27 7.33 17.07
CA PHE A 103 6.21 6.82 17.95
C PHE A 103 5.95 5.32 17.72
N LEU A 104 6.08 4.86 16.48
CA LEU A 104 5.87 3.46 16.09
C LEU A 104 6.90 2.52 16.71
N GLY A 105 8.10 3.01 17.06
CA GLY A 105 9.08 2.29 17.87
C GLY A 105 9.55 0.96 17.26
N PHE A 106 9.47 0.83 15.93
CA PHE A 106 9.90 -0.39 15.25
C PHE A 106 11.42 -0.54 15.18
N ASP A 107 12.18 0.50 15.55
CA ASP A 107 13.64 0.48 15.60
C ASP A 107 14.11 -0.74 16.41
N SER A 108 13.53 -0.95 17.60
CA SER A 108 13.89 -2.06 18.48
C SER A 108 13.44 -3.43 17.97
N TYR A 109 12.44 -3.48 17.08
CA TYR A 109 11.93 -4.72 16.49
C TYR A 109 12.78 -5.15 15.29
N PHE A 110 13.06 -4.21 14.39
CA PHE A 110 13.84 -4.48 13.18
C PHE A 110 15.33 -4.59 13.45
N GLU A 111 15.90 -3.83 14.40
CA GLU A 111 17.29 -4.00 14.83
C GLU A 111 17.55 -5.38 15.44
N LYS A 112 16.56 -5.98 16.11
CA LYS A 112 16.71 -7.34 16.66
C LYS A 112 16.59 -8.44 15.61
N MET A 113 15.86 -8.18 14.53
CA MET A 113 15.55 -9.20 13.52
C MET A 113 16.53 -9.17 12.34
N ALA A 114 17.03 -7.99 11.96
CA ALA A 114 17.99 -7.82 10.86
C ALA A 114 18.82 -6.52 11.01
N PRO A 115 19.71 -6.41 12.02
CA PRO A 115 20.42 -5.18 12.34
C PRO A 115 21.27 -4.67 11.16
N GLU A 116 22.04 -5.56 10.53
CA GLU A 116 22.95 -5.18 9.43
C GLU A 116 22.21 -4.63 8.21
N LYS A 117 21.03 -5.19 7.89
CA LYS A 117 20.22 -4.71 6.77
C LYS A 117 19.63 -3.35 7.06
N MET A 118 19.12 -3.13 8.28
CA MET A 118 18.56 -1.84 8.68
C MET A 118 19.63 -0.74 8.66
N VAL A 119 20.84 -1.02 9.17
CA VAL A 119 21.97 -0.09 9.12
C VAL A 119 22.40 0.20 7.68
N SER A 120 22.47 -0.82 6.80
CA SER A 120 22.83 -0.62 5.39
C SER A 120 21.81 0.22 4.62
N ILE A 121 20.50 0.03 4.87
CA ILE A 121 19.45 0.82 4.22
C ILE A 121 19.46 2.25 4.75
N THR A 122 19.54 2.42 6.07
CA THR A 122 19.64 3.70 6.77
C THR A 122 20.83 4.53 6.27
N THR A 123 22.01 3.91 6.12
CA THR A 123 23.21 4.59 5.59
C THR A 123 23.04 4.99 4.11
N LYS A 124 22.36 4.18 3.28
CA LYS A 124 22.03 4.55 1.90
C LYS A 124 21.06 5.73 1.83
N ILE A 125 20.02 5.73 2.67
CA ILE A 125 19.03 6.83 2.75
C ILE A 125 19.71 8.13 3.21
N ASN A 126 20.64 8.07 4.15
CA ASN A 126 21.37 9.25 4.63
C ASN A 126 22.51 9.70 3.68
N SER A 127 22.82 8.92 2.65
CA SER A 127 23.84 9.29 1.67
C SER A 127 23.35 10.39 0.73
N PRO A 128 24.25 11.07 -0.02
CA PRO A 128 23.86 12.02 -1.07
C PRO A 128 22.93 11.40 -2.13
N TRP A 129 22.99 10.09 -2.32
CA TRP A 129 22.15 9.31 -3.24
C TRP A 129 20.85 8.80 -2.62
N GLY A 130 20.56 9.17 -1.37
CA GLY A 130 19.36 8.74 -0.64
C GLY A 130 18.06 9.06 -1.37
N PHE A 131 17.99 10.22 -2.03
CA PHE A 131 16.86 10.58 -2.89
C PHE A 131 16.60 9.53 -3.98
N LEU A 132 17.63 9.20 -4.77
CA LEU A 132 17.51 8.23 -5.85
C LEU A 132 17.21 6.82 -5.32
N PHE A 133 17.79 6.47 -4.17
CA PHE A 133 17.51 5.20 -3.50
C PHE A 133 16.02 5.07 -3.13
N VAL A 134 15.42 6.12 -2.55
CA VAL A 134 13.99 6.14 -2.21
C VAL A 134 13.12 6.08 -3.46
N VAL A 135 13.48 6.79 -4.54
CA VAL A 135 12.76 6.72 -5.83
C VAL A 135 12.75 5.28 -6.35
N LEU A 136 13.93 4.65 -6.46
CA LEU A 136 14.06 3.29 -7.00
C LEU A 136 13.37 2.25 -6.11
N TRP A 137 13.40 2.44 -4.80
CA TRP A 137 12.70 1.56 -3.86
C TRP A 137 11.19 1.68 -4.01
N SER A 138 10.67 2.90 -4.07
CA SER A 138 9.23 3.16 -4.19
C SER A 138 8.68 2.77 -5.56
N PHE A 139 9.54 2.75 -6.58
CA PHE A 139 9.21 2.20 -7.90
C PHE A 139 9.06 0.66 -7.87
N PHE A 140 9.62 -0.05 -6.90
CA PHE A 140 9.62 -1.50 -6.92
C PHE A 140 8.36 -2.07 -6.24
N PRO A 141 7.44 -2.76 -6.96
CA PRO A 141 6.12 -3.14 -6.43
C PRO A 141 6.15 -4.15 -5.29
N LEU A 142 7.25 -4.90 -5.19
CA LEU A 142 7.47 -5.91 -4.16
C LEU A 142 8.26 -5.36 -2.97
N ALA A 143 8.78 -4.15 -3.08
CA ALA A 143 9.49 -3.52 -1.98
C ALA A 143 8.46 -3.00 -0.97
N PRO A 144 8.70 -3.16 0.34
CA PRO A 144 7.85 -2.55 1.34
C PRO A 144 8.09 -1.03 1.34
N THR A 145 7.29 -0.26 0.57
CA THR A 145 7.39 1.21 0.52
C THR A 145 7.25 1.81 1.92
N ASP A 146 6.34 1.25 2.74
CA ASP A 146 6.11 1.68 4.13
C ASP A 146 7.37 1.54 5.00
N LEU A 147 8.23 0.55 4.74
CA LEU A 147 9.50 0.39 5.48
C LEU A 147 10.47 1.52 5.15
N VAL A 148 10.55 1.93 3.89
CA VAL A 148 11.42 3.05 3.51
C VAL A 148 10.86 4.38 4.01
N CYS A 149 9.54 4.56 4.05
CA CYS A 149 8.92 5.72 4.68
C CYS A 149 9.28 5.81 6.17
N TYR A 150 9.19 4.68 6.87
CA TYR A 150 9.56 4.58 8.28
C TYR A 150 11.05 4.91 8.48
N LEU A 151 11.94 4.25 7.73
CA LEU A 151 13.38 4.46 7.83
C LEU A 151 13.81 5.89 7.50
N ALA A 152 13.21 6.49 6.47
CA ALA A 152 13.44 7.88 6.10
C ALA A 152 13.03 8.85 7.23
N GLY A 153 11.95 8.53 7.94
CA GLY A 153 11.50 9.24 9.14
C GLY A 153 12.50 9.10 10.29
N THR A 154 12.91 7.87 10.62
CA THR A 154 13.88 7.59 11.70
C THR A 154 15.21 8.31 11.49
N VAL A 155 15.73 8.36 10.26
CA VAL A 155 16.99 9.08 9.94
C VAL A 155 16.80 10.57 9.71
N ARG A 156 15.57 11.09 9.84
CA ARG A 156 15.20 12.49 9.62
C ARG A 156 15.66 13.02 8.25
N MET A 157 15.53 12.20 7.21
CA MET A 157 15.78 12.64 5.82
C MET A 157 14.89 13.84 5.53
N ASN A 158 15.39 14.90 4.90
CA ASN A 158 14.58 16.09 4.60
C ASN A 158 13.23 15.72 3.96
N PHE A 159 12.13 16.15 4.61
CA PHE A 159 10.77 15.73 4.25
C PHE A 159 10.42 16.01 2.78
N LEU A 160 10.79 17.17 2.25
CA LEU A 160 10.51 17.51 0.85
C LEU A 160 11.26 16.59 -0.12
N ARG A 161 12.52 16.29 0.16
CA ARG A 161 13.28 15.32 -0.66
C ARG A 161 12.66 13.93 -0.58
N PHE A 162 12.24 13.52 0.60
CA PHE A 162 11.60 12.23 0.82
C PHE A 162 10.27 12.11 0.07
N ILE A 163 9.33 13.03 0.30
CA ILE A 163 7.97 12.93 -0.26
C ILE A 163 7.99 13.07 -1.79
N LEU A 164 8.91 13.88 -2.34
CA LEU A 164 9.11 13.97 -3.79
C LEU A 164 9.71 12.67 -4.36
N ALA A 165 10.64 12.03 -3.65
CA ALA A 165 11.20 10.75 -4.09
C ALA A 165 10.12 9.66 -4.15
N VAL A 166 9.29 9.56 -3.10
CA VAL A 166 8.15 8.63 -3.05
C VAL A 166 7.15 8.97 -4.16
N ALA A 167 6.78 10.24 -4.31
CA ALA A 167 5.84 10.68 -5.35
C ALA A 167 6.31 10.29 -6.75
N LEU A 168 7.60 10.46 -7.07
CA LEU A 168 8.14 10.09 -8.37
C LEU A 168 8.13 8.58 -8.60
N GLY A 169 8.60 7.79 -7.63
CA GLY A 169 8.63 6.33 -7.76
C GLY A 169 7.22 5.74 -7.88
N GLU A 170 6.31 6.18 -7.00
CA GLU A 170 4.93 5.70 -6.94
C GLU A 170 4.08 6.19 -8.12
N LEU A 171 4.32 7.40 -8.62
CA LEU A 171 3.63 7.90 -9.82
C LEU A 171 3.94 7.03 -11.04
N ILE A 172 5.20 6.67 -11.27
CA ILE A 172 5.61 5.84 -12.41
C ILE A 172 4.90 4.49 -12.36
N ILE A 173 4.91 3.85 -11.19
CA ILE A 173 4.30 2.52 -11.05
C ILE A 173 2.77 2.55 -11.06
N CYS A 174 2.15 3.55 -10.44
CA CYS A 174 0.69 3.70 -10.49
C CYS A 174 0.23 3.99 -11.91
N LEU A 175 0.97 4.79 -12.69
CA LEU A 175 0.71 4.99 -14.11
C LEU A 175 0.82 3.67 -14.88
N PHE A 176 1.90 2.92 -14.66
CA PHE A 176 2.08 1.61 -15.29
C PHE A 176 0.89 0.69 -14.99
N TYR A 177 0.50 0.52 -13.73
CA TYR A 177 -0.64 -0.33 -13.38
C TYR A 177 -1.96 0.17 -13.96
N THR A 178 -2.24 1.46 -13.86
CA THR A 178 -3.50 2.04 -14.32
C THR A 178 -3.67 1.91 -15.84
N TYR A 179 -2.59 2.10 -16.60
CA TYR A 179 -2.64 2.03 -18.06
C TYR A 179 -2.44 0.61 -18.61
N SER A 180 -1.56 -0.20 -18.03
CA SER A 180 -1.32 -1.58 -18.48
C SER A 180 -2.45 -2.54 -18.11
N ILE A 181 -3.02 -2.42 -16.91
CA ILE A 181 -4.18 -3.25 -16.52
C ILE A 181 -5.46 -2.67 -17.15
N GLY A 182 -5.58 -1.34 -17.19
CA GLY A 182 -6.72 -0.68 -17.81
C GLY A 182 -6.82 -0.86 -19.33
N SER A 183 -5.76 -1.30 -20.02
CA SER A 183 -5.83 -1.68 -21.44
C SER A 183 -6.27 -3.13 -21.64
N LEU A 184 -5.93 -4.04 -20.71
CA LEU A 184 -6.38 -5.44 -20.74
C LEU A 184 -7.90 -5.55 -20.58
N ASN A 185 -8.51 -4.73 -19.71
CA ASN A 185 -9.96 -4.73 -19.51
C ASN A 185 -10.73 -4.17 -20.72
N LEU A 186 -10.14 -3.26 -21.49
CA LEU A 186 -10.77 -2.73 -22.72
C LEU A 186 -10.73 -3.70 -23.91
N LEU A 187 -9.91 -4.76 -23.82
CA LEU A 187 -9.83 -5.81 -24.85
C LEU A 187 -10.77 -6.99 -24.58
N GLN A 188 -11.45 -6.99 -23.43
CA GLN A 188 -12.39 -8.06 -23.01
C GLN A 188 -13.87 -7.61 -22.98
N GLY A 189 -14.16 -6.33 -23.26
CA GLY A 189 -15.51 -5.79 -23.45
C GLY A 189 -15.84 -5.60 -24.91
#